data_AF-A0A7S7MA15-F1
#
_entry.id   AF-A0A7S7MA15-F1
#
_cell.length_a   1.000
_cell.length_b   1.000
_cell.length_c   1.000
_cell.angle_alpha   90.00
_cell.angle_beta   90.00
_cell.angle_gamma   90.00
#
_symmetry.space_group_name_H-M   'P 1'
#
loop_
_entity.id
_entity.type
_entity.pdbx_description
1 polymer ?
#
loop_
_entity_poly.entity_id
_entity_poly.type
_entity_poly.pdbx_seq_one_letter_code
_entity_poly.pdbx_strand_id
1 'polypeptide(L)'
;MSESNAQVKHGPVTAVTSATETSEVERARSLLAAELCGLGDTMTSAMAADPGFVPCGHAFGELIEGLYGATASQDADELAALAERARLRSEHVADHRGVRQGTAVFPAPGVAQVALLFAAVRGVGVDAWRALNVGVTDDVVDVFLANALSALGLGEASQELLVQAGRAAYVADQLAR
;
A
#
# COMPACT_ATOMS: atom_id res chain seq x y z
N MET A 1 -19.20 13.78 35.55
CA MET A 1 -19.62 12.47 35.00
C MET A 1 -18.43 11.54 35.13
N SER A 2 -18.50 10.60 36.08
CA SER A 2 -17.39 9.67 36.36
C SER A 2 -17.43 8.56 35.31
N GLU A 3 -16.44 8.50 34.43
CA GLU A 3 -16.26 7.35 33.55
C GLU A 3 -15.93 6.13 34.41
N SER A 4 -16.86 5.18 34.42
CA SER A 4 -16.67 3.85 34.98
C SER A 4 -15.59 3.16 34.17
N ASN A 5 -14.35 3.15 34.68
CA ASN A 5 -13.24 2.37 34.16
C ASN A 5 -13.46 0.89 34.52
N ALA A 6 -14.49 0.28 33.92
CA ALA A 6 -14.79 -1.12 34.11
C ALA A 6 -13.67 -1.92 33.44
N GLN A 7 -12.88 -2.65 34.24
CA GLN A 7 -11.79 -3.48 33.75
C GLN A 7 -12.37 -4.59 32.85
N VAL A 8 -12.23 -4.41 31.54
CA VAL A 8 -12.69 -5.39 30.54
C VAL A 8 -11.85 -6.66 30.70
N LYS A 9 -12.50 -7.79 31.00
CA LYS A 9 -11.86 -9.11 31.04
C LYS A 9 -12.03 -9.78 29.68
N HIS A 10 -10.95 -9.89 28.91
CA HIS A 10 -10.92 -10.69 27.70
C HIS A 10 -10.68 -12.18 28.04
N GLY A 11 -11.20 -13.09 27.19
CA GLY A 11 -10.86 -14.50 27.26
C GLY A 11 -9.41 -14.77 26.83
N PRO A 12 -8.87 -15.97 27.10
CA PRO A 12 -7.51 -16.34 26.68
C PRO A 12 -7.40 -16.40 25.16
N VAL A 13 -6.26 -15.96 24.60
CA VAL A 13 -5.92 -16.09 23.18
C VAL A 13 -4.89 -17.20 23.02
N THR A 14 -5.22 -18.23 22.24
CA THR A 14 -4.31 -19.35 21.94
C THR A 14 -3.47 -19.01 20.71
N ALA A 15 -2.15 -19.12 20.83
CA ALA A 15 -1.25 -18.93 19.69
C ALA A 15 -1.40 -20.08 18.67
N VAL A 16 -1.42 -19.75 17.38
CA VAL A 16 -1.52 -20.71 16.26
C VAL A 16 -0.23 -20.81 15.44
N THR A 17 0.77 -19.97 15.72
CA THR A 17 2.10 -19.93 15.08
C THR A 17 3.17 -19.52 16.09
N SER A 18 4.44 -19.75 15.76
CA SER A 18 5.57 -19.34 16.60
C SER A 18 5.95 -17.88 16.39
N ALA A 19 6.64 -17.30 17.38
CA ALA A 19 7.18 -15.94 17.28
C ALA A 19 8.25 -15.81 16.18
N THR A 20 9.01 -16.87 15.93
CA THR A 20 10.06 -16.90 14.90
C THR A 20 9.45 -16.82 13.51
N GLU A 21 8.48 -17.70 13.19
CA GLU A 21 7.77 -17.69 11.89
C GLU A 21 7.11 -16.33 11.65
N THR A 22 6.44 -15.79 12.67
CA THR A 22 5.83 -14.44 12.60
C THR A 22 6.87 -13.38 12.28
N SER A 23 8.06 -13.45 12.89
CA SER A 23 9.13 -12.48 12.64
C SER A 23 9.72 -12.57 11.25
N GLU A 24 9.72 -13.74 10.60
CA GLU A 24 10.19 -13.88 9.21
C GLU A 24 9.21 -13.24 8.24
N VAL A 25 7.93 -13.55 8.38
CA VAL A 25 6.84 -12.97 7.60
C VAL A 25 6.81 -11.45 7.73
N GLU A 26 6.91 -10.90 8.94
CA GLU A 26 6.87 -9.45 9.15
C GLU A 26 8.10 -8.73 8.59
N ARG A 27 9.27 -9.38 8.53
CA ARG A 27 10.44 -8.83 7.84
C ARG A 27 10.20 -8.78 6.32
N ALA A 28 9.69 -9.84 5.73
CA ALA A 28 9.37 -9.87 4.30
C ALA A 28 8.27 -8.86 3.95
N ARG A 29 7.24 -8.73 4.80
CA ARG A 29 6.17 -7.72 4.66
C ARG A 29 6.71 -6.30 4.73
N SER A 30 7.64 -6.03 5.65
CA SER A 30 8.28 -4.71 5.78
C SER A 30 9.13 -4.36 4.55
N LEU A 31 9.84 -5.34 3.98
CA LEU A 31 10.57 -5.17 2.73
C LEU A 31 9.62 -4.85 1.58
N LEU A 32 8.55 -5.62 1.41
CA LEU A 32 7.53 -5.37 0.40
C LEU A 32 6.91 -3.98 0.54
N ALA A 33 6.56 -3.55 1.76
CA ALA A 33 6.02 -2.22 2.00
C ALA A 33 7.01 -1.11 1.58
N ALA A 34 8.31 -1.29 1.84
CA ALA A 34 9.35 -0.35 1.42
C ALA A 34 9.47 -0.29 -0.12
N GLU A 35 9.50 -1.44 -0.80
CA GLU A 35 9.55 -1.49 -2.27
C GLU A 35 8.29 -0.90 -2.93
N LEU A 36 7.11 -1.09 -2.34
CA LEU A 36 5.87 -0.46 -2.80
C LEU A 36 5.89 1.06 -2.63
N CYS A 37 6.50 1.57 -1.55
CA CYS A 37 6.70 3.01 -1.39
C CYS A 37 7.66 3.56 -2.45
N GLY A 38 8.75 2.84 -2.76
CA GLY A 38 9.68 3.18 -3.83
C GLY A 38 9.01 3.17 -5.22
N LEU A 39 8.21 2.16 -5.51
CA LEU A 39 7.42 2.09 -6.74
C LEU A 39 6.40 3.22 -6.83
N GLY A 40 5.65 3.48 -5.75
CA GLY A 40 4.69 4.59 -5.66
C GLY A 40 5.36 5.93 -5.94
N ASP A 41 6.50 6.21 -5.30
CA ASP A 41 7.30 7.42 -5.52
C ASP A 41 7.78 7.57 -6.98
N THR A 42 8.21 6.46 -7.59
CA THR A 42 8.60 6.44 -9.01
C THR A 42 7.43 6.78 -9.92
N MET A 43 6.27 6.15 -9.69
CA MET A 43 5.07 6.34 -10.51
C MET A 43 4.51 7.76 -10.33
N THR A 44 4.47 8.28 -9.10
CA THR A 44 4.09 9.67 -8.82
C THR A 44 5.01 10.66 -9.52
N SER A 45 6.33 10.44 -9.47
CA SER A 45 7.30 11.28 -10.18
C SER A 45 7.11 11.23 -11.69
N ALA A 46 6.83 10.06 -12.26
CA ALA A 46 6.55 9.90 -13.68
C ALA A 46 5.27 10.63 -14.12
N MET A 47 4.20 10.55 -13.33
CA MET A 47 2.95 11.28 -13.59
C MET A 47 3.14 12.81 -13.47
N ALA A 48 3.96 13.26 -12.53
CA ALA A 48 4.25 14.68 -12.36
C ALA A 48 5.12 15.26 -13.49
N ALA A 49 6.02 14.46 -14.07
CA ALA A 49 6.91 14.87 -15.15
C ALA A 49 6.20 15.02 -16.52
N ASP A 50 5.06 14.35 -16.73
CA ASP A 50 4.31 14.34 -17.99
C ASP A 50 2.80 14.53 -17.73
N PRO A 51 2.30 15.78 -17.68
CA PRO A 51 0.90 16.07 -17.41
C PRO A 51 -0.04 15.41 -18.45
N GLY A 52 -0.94 14.53 -17.97
CA GLY A 52 -1.85 13.76 -18.80
C GLY A 52 -1.43 12.31 -19.01
N PHE A 53 -0.25 11.92 -18.53
CA PHE A 53 0.15 10.53 -18.44
C PHE A 53 -0.36 9.87 -17.15
N VAL A 54 -0.97 8.69 -17.32
CA VAL A 54 -1.29 7.75 -16.23
C VAL A 54 -0.68 6.39 -16.61
N PRO A 55 0.07 5.72 -15.71
CA PRO A 55 0.61 4.39 -15.97
C PRO A 55 -0.46 3.39 -16.41
N CYS A 56 -0.09 2.41 -17.24
CA CYS A 56 -1.04 1.40 -17.69
C CYS A 56 -1.51 0.50 -16.54
N GLY A 57 -2.65 -0.17 -16.73
CA GLY A 57 -3.20 -1.11 -15.74
C GLY A 57 -2.24 -2.24 -15.34
N HIS A 58 -1.25 -2.60 -16.17
CA HIS A 58 -0.22 -3.57 -15.78
C HIS A 58 0.75 -3.02 -14.73
N ALA A 59 1.13 -1.74 -14.80
CA ALA A 59 1.99 -1.12 -13.79
C ALA A 59 1.26 -0.95 -12.46
N PHE A 60 0.00 -0.52 -12.50
CA PHE A 60 -0.85 -0.47 -11.30
C PHE A 60 -1.19 -1.85 -10.77
N GLY A 61 -1.31 -2.87 -11.63
CA GLY A 61 -1.53 -4.25 -11.21
C GLY A 61 -0.44 -4.77 -10.27
N GLU A 62 0.83 -4.50 -10.55
CA GLU A 62 1.94 -4.89 -9.66
C GLU A 62 1.86 -4.17 -8.30
N LEU A 63 1.50 -2.88 -8.30
CA LEU A 63 1.33 -2.09 -7.08
C LEU A 63 0.17 -2.62 -6.22
N ILE A 64 -0.97 -2.92 -6.86
CA ILE A 64 -2.19 -3.41 -6.21
C ILE A 64 -1.98 -4.83 -5.68
N GLU A 65 -1.39 -5.73 -6.48
CA GLU A 65 -1.11 -7.11 -6.06
C GLU A 65 -0.13 -7.13 -4.88
N GLY A 66 0.95 -6.35 -4.95
CA GLY A 66 1.89 -6.23 -3.84
C GLY A 66 1.23 -5.69 -2.58
N LEU A 67 0.36 -4.70 -2.69
CA LEU A 67 -0.37 -4.15 -1.55
C LEU A 67 -1.37 -5.16 -0.94
N TYR A 68 -2.05 -5.94 -1.78
CA TYR A 68 -2.89 -7.04 -1.33
C TYR A 68 -2.05 -8.10 -0.60
N GLY A 69 -0.93 -8.53 -1.17
CA GLY A 69 -0.01 -9.49 -0.55
C GLY A 69 0.52 -8.98 0.80
N ALA A 70 0.94 -7.72 0.86
CA ALA A 70 1.37 -7.06 2.09
C ALA A 70 0.27 -7.01 3.17
N THR A 71 -1.00 -7.14 2.78
CA THR A 71 -2.15 -7.14 3.70
C THR A 71 -2.60 -8.55 4.10
N ALA A 72 -2.58 -9.50 3.17
CA ALA A 72 -3.24 -10.80 3.31
C ALA A 72 -2.28 -12.00 3.44
N SER A 73 -1.12 -11.97 2.78
CA SER A 73 -0.22 -13.14 2.73
C SER A 73 0.45 -13.39 4.09
N GLN A 74 0.64 -14.67 4.41
CA GLN A 74 1.42 -15.17 5.55
C GLN A 74 2.64 -15.98 5.09
N ASP A 75 2.95 -15.93 3.80
CA ASP A 75 4.07 -16.64 3.19
C ASP A 75 5.21 -15.65 2.93
N ALA A 76 6.35 -15.88 3.57
CA ALA A 76 7.52 -15.01 3.45
C ALA A 76 8.15 -15.04 2.05
N ASP A 77 8.10 -16.17 1.35
CA ASP A 77 8.66 -16.31 0.01
C ASP A 77 7.78 -15.61 -1.02
N GLU A 78 6.46 -15.70 -0.87
CA GLU A 78 5.50 -14.93 -1.67
C GLU A 78 5.72 -13.42 -1.50
N LEU A 79 5.84 -12.95 -0.25
CA LEU A 79 6.10 -11.54 0.06
C LEU A 79 7.43 -11.06 -0.52
N ALA A 80 8.48 -11.88 -0.46
CA ALA A 80 9.79 -11.56 -1.03
C ALA A 80 9.74 -11.50 -2.57
N ALA A 81 9.02 -12.40 -3.22
CA ALA A 81 8.82 -12.38 -4.66
C ALA A 81 8.06 -11.11 -5.10
N LEU A 82 7.00 -10.74 -4.39
CA LEU A 82 6.26 -9.49 -4.62
C LEU A 82 7.15 -8.25 -4.48
N ALA A 83 8.04 -8.23 -3.47
CA ALA A 83 8.96 -7.13 -3.24
C ALA A 83 9.92 -6.95 -4.42
N GLU A 84 10.48 -8.07 -4.92
CA GLU A 84 11.36 -8.07 -6.09
C GLU A 84 10.64 -7.57 -7.35
N ARG A 85 9.38 -7.98 -7.57
CA ARG A 85 8.60 -7.48 -8.71
C ARG A 85 8.32 -5.98 -8.61
N ALA A 86 8.01 -5.48 -7.41
CA ALA A 86 7.82 -4.04 -7.18
C ALA A 86 9.10 -3.25 -7.48
N ARG A 87 10.26 -3.74 -7.03
CA ARG A 87 11.58 -3.17 -7.32
C ARG A 87 11.86 -3.12 -8.82
N LEU A 88 11.73 -4.26 -9.51
CA LEU A 88 11.96 -4.36 -10.97
C LEU A 88 11.00 -3.45 -11.76
N ARG A 89 9.75 -3.31 -11.30
CA ARG A 89 8.79 -2.40 -11.90
C ARG A 89 9.20 -0.94 -11.71
N SER A 90 9.69 -0.60 -10.53
CA SER A 90 10.19 0.74 -10.22
C SER A 90 11.37 1.10 -11.12
N GLU A 91 12.34 0.21 -11.29
CA GLU A 91 13.45 0.37 -12.24
C GLU A 91 12.95 0.59 -13.67
N HIS A 92 12.04 -0.27 -14.14
CA HIS A 92 11.48 -0.17 -15.47
C HIS A 92 10.76 1.17 -15.73
N VAL A 93 9.93 1.63 -14.79
CA VAL A 93 9.23 2.91 -14.93
C VAL A 93 10.22 4.07 -14.93
N ALA A 94 11.21 4.05 -14.03
CA ALA A 94 12.24 5.07 -13.95
C ALA A 94 13.01 5.22 -15.27
N ASP A 95 13.51 4.11 -15.81
CA ASP A 95 14.26 4.08 -17.06
C ASP A 95 13.41 4.51 -18.26
N HIS A 96 12.18 3.99 -18.36
CA HIS A 96 11.30 4.27 -19.49
C HIS A 96 10.79 5.72 -19.50
N ARG A 97 10.66 6.35 -18.34
CA ARG A 97 10.13 7.72 -18.18
C ARG A 97 11.20 8.76 -17.98
N GLY A 98 12.46 8.36 -17.83
CA GLY A 98 13.56 9.29 -17.56
C GLY A 98 13.41 10.00 -16.23
N VAL A 99 12.81 9.35 -15.22
CA VAL A 99 12.67 9.88 -13.86
C VAL A 99 13.57 9.12 -12.90
N ARG A 100 13.83 9.71 -11.73
CA ARG A 100 14.56 9.03 -10.66
C ARG A 100 13.73 7.85 -10.13
N GLN A 101 14.37 6.70 -9.95
CA GLN A 101 13.79 5.58 -9.19
C GLN A 101 13.56 5.99 -7.74
N GLY A 102 12.36 5.73 -7.23
CA GLY A 102 11.99 5.98 -5.84
C GLY A 102 12.81 5.15 -4.86
N THR A 103 12.96 5.65 -3.64
CA THR A 103 13.77 4.98 -2.61
C THR A 103 12.90 4.01 -1.83
N ALA A 104 13.34 2.74 -1.72
CA ALA A 104 12.64 1.72 -0.96
C ALA A 104 12.78 1.97 0.55
N VAL A 105 11.83 2.73 1.12
CA VAL A 105 11.76 3.03 2.55
C VAL A 105 10.31 3.02 2.99
N PHE A 106 10.03 2.40 4.13
CA PHE A 106 8.74 2.52 4.81
C PHE A 106 8.98 2.84 6.29
N PRO A 107 8.91 4.13 6.68
CA PRO A 107 9.10 4.52 8.07
C PRO A 107 7.90 4.08 8.91
N ALA A 108 8.15 3.76 10.18
CA ALA A 108 7.05 3.53 11.13
C ALA A 108 6.17 4.79 11.21
N PRO A 109 4.83 4.67 11.14
CA PRO A 109 3.93 5.83 11.22
C PRO A 109 4.15 6.62 12.52
N GLY A 110 4.80 7.78 12.43
CA GLY A 110 5.16 8.61 13.58
C GLY A 110 4.05 9.52 14.07
N VAL A 111 2.99 9.72 13.28
CA VAL A 111 1.85 10.58 13.59
C VAL A 111 0.53 9.96 13.13
N ALA A 112 -0.58 10.40 13.74
CA ALA A 112 -1.91 9.82 13.51
C ALA A 112 -2.34 9.89 12.04
N GLN A 113 -2.00 10.96 11.32
CA GLN A 113 -2.36 11.15 9.91
C GLN A 113 -1.71 10.09 9.02
N VAL A 114 -0.42 9.78 9.24
CA VAL A 114 0.31 8.75 8.49
C VAL A 114 -0.26 7.36 8.80
N ALA A 115 -0.60 7.10 10.07
CA ALA A 115 -1.24 5.85 10.47
C ALA A 115 -2.63 5.68 9.82
N LEU A 116 -3.42 6.76 9.74
CA LEU A 116 -4.72 6.77 9.06
C LEU A 116 -4.58 6.52 7.55
N LEU A 117 -3.61 7.19 6.91
CA LEU A 117 -3.31 6.96 5.49
C LEU A 117 -2.93 5.50 5.25
N PHE A 118 -2.04 4.94 6.07
CA PHE A 118 -1.62 3.54 5.95
C PHE A 118 -2.80 2.57 6.14
N ALA A 119 -3.69 2.83 7.10
CA ALA A 119 -4.89 2.04 7.29
C ALA A 119 -5.82 2.10 6.07
N ALA A 120 -6.02 3.30 5.50
CA ALA A 120 -6.86 3.48 4.33
C ALA A 120 -6.27 2.78 3.10
N VAL A 121 -4.98 2.96 2.82
CA VAL A 121 -4.28 2.33 1.68
C VAL A 121 -4.45 0.81 1.69
N ARG A 122 -4.27 0.15 2.85
CA ARG A 122 -4.50 -1.30 2.96
C ARG A 122 -5.93 -1.71 2.61
N GLY A 123 -6.93 -0.97 3.06
CA GLY A 123 -8.33 -1.22 2.73
C GLY A 123 -8.60 -1.04 1.24
N VAL A 124 -8.21 0.10 0.68
CA VAL A 124 -8.37 0.41 -0.75
C VAL A 124 -7.68 -0.62 -1.62
N GLY A 125 -6.46 -1.05 -1.27
CA GLY A 125 -5.71 -2.05 -2.02
C GLY A 125 -6.40 -3.41 -2.10
N VAL A 126 -7.07 -3.84 -1.04
CA VAL A 126 -7.83 -5.11 -1.04
C VAL A 126 -9.03 -5.03 -1.99
N ASP A 127 -9.78 -3.94 -1.97
CA ASP A 127 -10.94 -3.78 -2.86
C ASP A 127 -10.51 -3.55 -4.32
N ALA A 128 -9.44 -2.78 -4.54
CA ALA A 128 -8.83 -2.62 -5.86
C ALA A 128 -8.37 -3.97 -6.44
N TRP A 129 -7.77 -4.83 -5.62
CA TRP A 129 -7.37 -6.18 -6.05
C TRP A 129 -8.55 -7.05 -6.48
N ARG A 130 -9.68 -6.97 -5.76
CA ARG A 130 -10.91 -7.69 -6.14
C ARG A 130 -11.45 -7.21 -7.49
N ALA A 131 -11.50 -5.90 -7.70
CA ALA A 131 -11.91 -5.31 -8.98
C ALA A 131 -10.97 -5.74 -10.12
N LEU A 132 -9.66 -5.71 -9.88
CA LEU A 132 -8.65 -6.09 -10.86
C LEU A 132 -8.80 -7.56 -11.29
N ASN A 133 -9.13 -8.46 -10.36
CA ASN A 133 -9.35 -9.88 -10.67
C ASN A 133 -10.55 -10.14 -11.60
N VAL A 134 -11.47 -9.18 -11.75
CA VAL A 134 -12.57 -9.24 -12.72
C VAL A 134 -12.34 -8.31 -13.93
N GLY A 135 -11.12 -7.79 -14.08
CA GLY A 135 -10.71 -6.95 -15.21
C GLY A 135 -11.15 -5.49 -15.11
N VAL A 136 -11.42 -4.98 -13.91
CA VAL A 136 -11.86 -3.60 -13.65
C VAL A 136 -10.75 -2.81 -12.96
N THR A 137 -10.52 -1.59 -13.42
CA THR A 137 -9.57 -0.62 -12.86
C THR A 137 -10.17 0.78 -12.89
N ASP A 138 -9.65 1.70 -12.07
CA ASP A 138 -10.13 3.08 -12.03
C ASP A 138 -8.99 4.05 -11.69
N ASP A 139 -8.84 5.09 -12.51
CA ASP A 139 -7.75 6.06 -12.39
C ASP A 139 -7.74 6.79 -11.05
N VAL A 140 -8.90 7.02 -10.41
CA VAL A 140 -8.97 7.67 -9.09
C VAL A 140 -8.32 6.79 -8.03
N VAL A 141 -8.60 5.49 -8.08
CA VAL A 141 -8.04 4.50 -7.13
C VAL A 141 -6.55 4.33 -7.40
N ASP A 142 -6.20 4.11 -8.66
CA ASP A 142 -4.83 3.84 -9.10
C ASP A 142 -3.88 4.99 -8.76
N VAL A 143 -4.24 6.22 -9.15
CA VAL A 143 -3.43 7.41 -8.85
C VAL A 143 -3.36 7.69 -7.35
N PHE A 144 -4.46 7.48 -6.62
CA PHE A 144 -4.44 7.60 -5.16
C PHE A 144 -3.43 6.63 -4.54
N LEU A 145 -3.43 5.35 -4.92
CA LEU A 145 -2.54 4.35 -4.34
C LEU A 145 -1.06 4.69 -4.56
N ALA A 146 -0.68 5.12 -5.77
CA ALA A 146 0.70 5.54 -6.04
C ALA A 146 1.12 6.75 -5.19
N ASN A 147 0.30 7.80 -5.16
CA ASN A 147 0.59 9.01 -4.40
C ASN A 147 0.61 8.77 -2.89
N ALA A 148 -0.28 7.91 -2.39
CA ALA A 148 -0.34 7.55 -0.99
C ALA A 148 0.89 6.74 -0.56
N LEU A 149 1.35 5.79 -1.37
CA LEU A 149 2.57 5.03 -1.09
C LEU A 149 3.82 5.90 -1.15
N SER A 150 3.91 6.84 -2.10
CA SER A 150 4.97 7.86 -2.13
C SER A 150 5.00 8.66 -0.83
N ALA A 151 3.85 9.20 -0.40
CA ALA A 151 3.73 9.97 0.85
C ALA A 151 4.08 9.13 2.09
N LEU A 152 3.65 7.86 2.15
CA LEU A 152 3.99 6.94 3.22
C LEU A 152 5.51 6.70 3.31
N GLY A 153 6.20 6.55 2.17
CA GLY A 153 7.66 6.42 2.13
C GLY A 153 8.40 7.65 2.67
N LEU A 154 7.80 8.83 2.53
CA LEU A 154 8.29 10.08 3.12
C LEU A 154 7.88 10.26 4.59
N GLY A 155 7.00 9.41 5.12
CA GLY A 155 6.44 9.57 6.46
C GLY A 155 5.48 10.77 6.56
N GLU A 156 4.82 11.12 5.47
CA GLU A 156 3.96 12.29 5.35
C GLU A 156 2.51 11.90 5.04
N ALA A 157 1.56 12.73 5.48
CA ALA A 157 0.15 12.60 5.12
C ALA A 157 -0.54 13.97 5.22
N SER A 158 -0.91 14.54 4.07
CA SER A 158 -1.64 15.80 4.00
C SER A 158 -3.14 15.58 4.26
N GLN A 159 -3.83 16.63 4.70
CA GLN A 159 -5.29 16.58 4.86
C GLN A 159 -6.01 16.30 3.54
N GLU A 160 -5.49 16.86 2.44
CA GLU A 160 -6.04 16.63 1.10
C GLU A 160 -5.92 15.16 0.68
N LEU A 161 -4.76 14.54 0.93
CA LEU A 161 -4.53 13.13 0.63
C LEU A 161 -5.43 12.21 1.47
N LEU A 162 -5.72 12.57 2.72
CA LEU A 162 -6.70 11.84 3.55
C LEU A 162 -8.14 11.97 3.02
N VAL A 163 -8.53 13.13 2.49
CA VAL A 163 -9.82 13.28 1.81
C VAL A 163 -9.87 12.44 0.53
N GLN A 164 -8.77 12.42 -0.24
CA GLN A 164 -8.63 11.54 -1.40
C GLN A 164 -8.73 10.06 -1.01
N ALA A 165 -8.17 9.67 0.13
CA ALA A 165 -8.28 8.29 0.65
C ALA A 165 -9.74 7.89 0.87
N GLY A 166 -10.57 8.77 1.44
CA GLY A 166 -12.01 8.52 1.59
C GLY A 166 -12.74 8.35 0.26
N ARG A 167 -12.38 9.14 -0.76
CA ARG A 167 -12.95 9.02 -2.11
C ARG A 167 -12.52 7.72 -2.79
N ALA A 168 -11.23 7.40 -2.74
CA ALA A 168 -10.70 6.17 -3.32
C ALA A 168 -11.29 4.93 -2.64
N ALA A 169 -11.47 4.95 -1.31
CA ALA A 169 -12.14 3.86 -0.60
C ALA A 169 -13.60 3.68 -1.04
N TYR A 170 -14.35 4.78 -1.21
CA TYR A 170 -15.70 4.70 -1.73
C TYR A 170 -15.75 4.11 -3.15
N VAL A 171 -14.89 4.59 -4.06
CA VAL A 171 -14.83 4.09 -5.44
C VAL A 171 -14.42 2.62 -5.47
N ALA A 172 -13.35 2.23 -4.77
CA ALA A 172 -12.86 0.86 -4.75
C ALA A 172 -13.91 -0.13 -4.22
N ASP A 173 -14.65 0.22 -3.16
CA ASP A 173 -15.76 -0.61 -2.66
C ASP A 173 -16.86 -0.80 -3.72
N GLN A 174 -17.16 0.22 -4.53
CA GLN A 174 -18.15 0.09 -5.61
C GLN A 174 -17.66 -0.80 -6.75
N LEU A 175 -16.36 -0.76 -7.08
CA LEU A 175 -15.77 -1.60 -8.13
C LEU A 175 -15.64 -3.07 -7.72
N ALA A 176 -15.53 -3.34 -6.41
CA ALA A 176 -15.34 -4.67 -5.86
C ALA A 176 -16.64 -5.47 -5.66
N ARG A 177 -17.81 -4.90 -5.99
CA ARG A 177 -19.14 -5.50 -5.84
C ARG A 177 -19.70 -6.01 -7.16
#